data_AF-A0A2H3DHN4-F1
#
_entry.id   AF-A0A2H3DHN4-F1
#
_cell.length_a   1.000
_cell.length_b   1.000
_cell.length_c   1.000
_cell.angle_alpha   90.00
_cell.angle_beta   90.00
_cell.angle_gamma   90.00
#
_symmetry.space_group_name_H-M   'P 1'
#
loop_
_entity.id
_entity.type
_entity.pdbx_description
1 polymer ?
#
loop_
_entity_poly.entity_id
_entity_poly.type
_entity_poly.pdbx_seq_one_letter_code
_entity_poly.pdbx_strand_id
1 'polypeptide(L)'
;SLNLCIDRPVGQKFQLKELKALAWDHIDYQSMTKDKEKALVQQLEDQRQIKLHSVRINNIATGADFRKTGTHIGQEINNLGVRTGALGICLLTRSHLDDSFQAQVHANLGAEGFFWDTYHIEILDLARQFELWASMMHYLQYDKNVVQRYCVEIRGWPRDIPFTTPSAIKSIVVLRTLRDAIIDGSCRWVSLTADEAKQRDKEQQAAGKEPKKCKT
;
A
#
# COMPACT_ATOMS: atom_id res chain seq x y z
N SER A 1 8.26 28.44 11.44
CA SER A 1 7.43 27.29 11.89
C SER A 1 7.13 27.41 13.37
N LEU A 2 5.85 27.54 13.73
CA LEU A 2 5.35 27.50 15.11
C LEU A 2 5.60 26.10 15.71
N ASN A 3 6.60 25.98 16.57
CA ASN A 3 6.84 24.75 17.33
C ASN A 3 6.01 24.78 18.62
N LEU A 4 4.74 24.36 18.52
CA LEU A 4 3.75 24.39 19.60
C LEU A 4 3.99 23.36 20.73
N CYS A 5 5.08 22.60 20.69
CA CYS A 5 5.30 21.43 21.56
C CYS A 5 6.57 21.46 22.42
N ILE A 6 7.31 22.57 22.46
CA ILE A 6 8.62 22.61 23.16
C ILE A 6 8.45 22.84 24.68
N ASP A 7 7.36 23.48 25.13
CA ASP A 7 7.27 23.99 26.51
C ASP A 7 6.17 23.34 27.39
N ARG A 8 5.60 22.18 27.02
CA ARG A 8 4.52 21.55 27.81
C ARG A 8 4.73 20.07 28.15
N PRO A 9 4.22 19.62 29.32
CA PRO A 9 4.26 18.23 29.71
C PRO A 9 3.48 17.34 28.72
N VAL A 10 3.97 16.13 28.53
CA VAL A 10 3.44 15.14 27.58
C VAL A 10 1.97 14.86 27.87
N GLY A 11 1.10 15.11 26.88
CA GLY A 11 -0.33 14.73 26.93
C GLY A 11 -1.33 15.89 26.97
N GLN A 12 -0.89 17.13 27.17
CA GLN A 12 -1.80 18.29 27.17
C GLN A 12 -2.03 18.83 25.75
N LYS A 13 -3.28 18.87 25.29
CA LYS A 13 -3.69 19.40 23.98
C LYS A 13 -4.26 20.82 24.13
N PHE A 14 -3.91 21.73 23.21
CA PHE A 14 -4.57 23.04 23.14
C PHE A 14 -6.03 22.88 22.74
N GLN A 15 -6.90 23.69 23.34
CA GLN A 15 -8.28 23.79 22.87
C GLN A 15 -8.35 24.60 21.58
N LEU A 16 -9.36 24.35 20.74
CA LEU A 16 -9.53 25.03 19.44
C LEU A 16 -9.54 26.56 19.59
N LYS A 17 -10.08 27.09 20.69
CA LYS A 17 -10.11 28.52 20.98
C LYS A 17 -8.70 29.10 21.21
N GLU A 18 -7.84 28.36 21.90
CA GLU A 18 -6.46 28.77 22.22
C GLU A 18 -5.57 28.69 20.97
N LEU A 19 -5.75 27.67 20.15
CA LEU A 19 -5.05 27.56 18.85
C LEU A 19 -5.40 28.70 17.91
N LYS A 20 -6.67 29.13 17.90
CA LYS A 20 -7.10 30.29 17.11
C LYS A 20 -6.44 31.57 17.60
N ALA A 21 -6.43 31.83 18.92
CA ALA A 21 -5.75 33.00 19.47
C ALA A 21 -4.25 33.02 19.12
N LEU A 22 -3.54 31.90 19.30
CA LEU A 22 -2.13 31.76 18.95
C LEU A 22 -1.84 31.93 17.45
N ALA A 23 -2.76 31.47 16.59
CA ALA A 23 -2.63 31.66 15.15
C ALA A 23 -2.82 33.13 14.74
N TRP A 24 -3.75 33.85 15.38
CA TRP A 24 -4.03 35.26 15.09
C TRP A 24 -2.87 36.18 15.48
N ASP A 25 -2.14 35.85 16.56
CA ASP A 25 -0.97 36.60 17.01
C ASP A 25 0.28 36.35 16.17
N HIS A 26 0.28 35.35 15.28
CA HIS A 26 1.45 34.97 14.50
C HIS A 26 1.64 35.83 13.24
N ILE A 27 2.86 36.32 13.05
CA ILE A 27 3.28 37.19 11.94
C ILE A 27 2.94 36.57 10.56
N ASP A 28 3.11 35.25 10.42
CA ASP A 28 2.81 34.56 9.16
C ASP A 28 1.31 34.62 8.82
N TYR A 29 0.40 34.58 9.80
CA TYR A 29 -1.04 34.63 9.56
C TYR A 29 -1.51 36.05 9.25
N GLN A 30 -0.94 37.07 9.90
CA GLN A 30 -1.26 38.48 9.66
C GLN A 30 -0.74 38.99 8.31
N SER A 31 0.36 38.41 7.79
CA SER A 31 0.94 38.75 6.48
C SER A 31 0.38 37.92 5.32
N MET A 32 -0.64 37.09 5.55
CA MET A 32 -1.23 36.26 4.51
C MET A 32 -2.10 37.05 3.53
N THR A 33 -1.70 37.03 2.26
CA THR A 33 -2.53 37.45 1.13
C THR A 33 -3.61 36.41 0.82
N LYS A 34 -4.80 36.86 0.37
CA LYS A 34 -5.95 36.00 0.02
C LYS A 34 -5.62 34.86 -0.96
N ASP A 35 -4.65 35.06 -1.85
CA ASP A 35 -4.24 34.03 -2.81
C ASP A 35 -3.41 32.91 -2.16
N LYS A 36 -2.60 33.24 -1.15
CA LYS A 36 -1.88 32.23 -0.35
C LYS A 36 -2.83 31.43 0.53
N GLU A 37 -3.92 32.05 0.99
CA GLU A 37 -4.98 31.36 1.73
C GLU A 37 -5.67 30.30 0.87
N LYS A 38 -6.08 30.67 -0.33
CA LYS A 38 -6.66 29.71 -1.29
C LYS A 38 -5.70 28.57 -1.62
N ALA A 39 -4.41 28.88 -1.82
CA ALA A 39 -3.40 27.85 -2.08
C ALA A 39 -3.22 26.88 -0.90
N LEU A 40 -3.23 27.36 0.34
CA LEU A 40 -3.14 26.51 1.53
C LEU A 40 -4.40 25.69 1.77
N VAL A 41 -5.59 26.25 1.49
CA VAL A 41 -6.85 25.51 1.54
C VAL A 41 -6.85 24.40 0.49
N GLN A 42 -6.40 24.69 -0.74
CA GLN A 42 -6.27 23.69 -1.78
C GLN A 42 -5.28 22.59 -1.38
N GLN A 43 -4.11 22.95 -0.84
CA GLN A 43 -3.15 21.96 -0.33
C GLN A 43 -3.71 21.11 0.80
N LEU A 44 -4.51 21.69 1.71
CA LEU A 44 -5.20 20.94 2.76
C LEU A 44 -6.24 19.98 2.18
N GLU A 45 -6.99 20.40 1.17
CA GLU A 45 -8.00 19.56 0.52
C GLU A 45 -7.35 18.43 -0.26
N ASP A 46 -6.27 18.71 -1.00
CA ASP A 46 -5.45 17.70 -1.67
C ASP A 46 -4.85 16.72 -0.67
N GLN A 47 -4.34 17.19 0.48
CA GLN A 47 -3.87 16.34 1.57
C GLN A 47 -5.00 15.49 2.19
N ARG A 48 -6.23 16.02 2.29
CA ARG A 48 -7.39 15.26 2.75
C ARG A 48 -7.81 14.21 1.74
N GLN A 49 -7.81 14.54 0.44
CA GLN A 49 -8.08 13.58 -0.63
C GLN A 49 -7.02 12.48 -0.65
N ILE A 50 -5.74 12.84 -0.51
CA ILE A 50 -4.65 11.88 -0.36
C ILE A 50 -4.89 11.02 0.89
N LYS A 51 -5.26 11.59 2.05
CA LYS A 51 -5.55 10.80 3.27
C LYS A 51 -6.78 9.90 3.15
N LEU A 52 -7.81 10.36 2.45
CA LEU A 52 -9.04 9.59 2.13
C LEU A 52 -8.73 8.37 1.27
N HIS A 53 -7.84 8.52 0.30
CA HIS A 53 -7.45 7.45 -0.64
C HIS A 53 -6.13 6.76 -0.25
N SER A 54 -5.45 7.22 0.80
CA SER A 54 -4.18 6.65 1.24
C SER A 54 -4.39 5.29 1.89
N VAL A 55 -3.36 4.45 1.77
CA VAL A 55 -3.25 3.18 2.47
C VAL A 55 -3.51 3.39 3.97
N ARG A 56 -4.62 2.85 4.48
CA ARG A 56 -4.96 2.97 5.90
C ARG A 56 -3.88 2.30 6.74
N ILE A 57 -3.47 2.97 7.81
CA ILE A 57 -2.36 2.55 8.69
C ILE A 57 -2.73 1.32 9.54
N ASN A 58 -4.03 0.99 9.66
CA ASN A 58 -4.50 -0.16 10.43
C ASN A 58 -5.17 -1.19 9.51
N ASN A 59 -4.50 -2.34 9.32
CA ASN A 59 -4.94 -3.43 8.46
C ASN A 59 -6.33 -3.98 8.85
N ILE A 60 -6.73 -3.87 10.13
CA ILE A 60 -8.08 -4.27 10.58
C ILE A 60 -9.15 -3.35 9.97
N ALA A 61 -8.88 -2.04 9.96
CA ALA A 61 -9.79 -1.06 9.38
C ALA A 61 -9.81 -1.14 7.85
N THR A 62 -8.67 -1.44 7.21
CA THR A 62 -8.58 -1.73 5.78
C THR A 62 -9.44 -2.94 5.43
N GLY A 63 -9.32 -4.04 6.18
CA GLY A 63 -10.12 -5.24 5.92
C GLY A 63 -11.61 -5.06 6.17
N ALA A 64 -12.01 -4.28 7.18
CA ALA A 64 -13.41 -3.96 7.41
C ALA A 64 -14.00 -3.14 6.25
N ASP A 65 -13.25 -2.17 5.74
CA ASP A 65 -13.62 -1.35 4.59
C ASP A 65 -13.74 -2.18 3.32
N PHE A 66 -12.73 -2.99 3.03
CA PHE A 66 -12.71 -3.90 1.90
C PHE A 66 -13.93 -4.82 1.90
N ARG A 67 -14.25 -5.44 3.05
CA ARG A 67 -15.42 -6.32 3.16
C ARG A 67 -16.71 -5.56 2.94
N LYS A 68 -16.89 -4.40 3.57
CA LYS A 68 -18.11 -3.60 3.48
C LYS A 68 -18.35 -3.13 2.04
N THR A 69 -17.32 -2.56 1.42
CA THR A 69 -17.38 -2.05 0.05
C THR A 69 -17.55 -3.18 -0.95
N GLY A 70 -16.83 -4.29 -0.77
CA GLY A 70 -16.97 -5.47 -1.63
C GLY A 70 -18.38 -6.05 -1.60
N THR A 71 -19.00 -6.18 -0.43
CA THR A 71 -20.41 -6.59 -0.32
C THR A 71 -21.35 -5.64 -1.05
N HIS A 72 -21.12 -4.32 -0.94
CA HIS A 72 -21.93 -3.33 -1.65
C HIS A 72 -21.77 -3.45 -3.17
N ILE A 73 -20.55 -3.68 -3.67
CA ILE A 73 -20.30 -3.94 -5.09
C ILE A 73 -21.08 -5.18 -5.56
N GLY A 74 -21.06 -6.27 -4.78
CA GLY A 74 -21.84 -7.47 -5.10
C GLY A 74 -23.34 -7.22 -5.19
N GLN A 75 -23.89 -6.39 -4.30
CA GLN A 75 -25.30 -5.98 -4.35
C GLN A 75 -25.61 -5.18 -5.62
N GLU A 76 -24.74 -4.23 -5.99
CA GLU A 76 -24.93 -3.44 -7.21
C GLU A 76 -24.89 -4.30 -8.48
N ILE A 77 -23.99 -5.28 -8.55
CA ILE A 77 -23.90 -6.22 -9.69
C ILE A 77 -25.18 -7.07 -9.78
N ASN A 78 -25.69 -7.56 -8.66
CA ASN A 78 -26.95 -8.30 -8.63
C ASN A 78 -28.14 -7.41 -9.06
N ASN A 79 -28.24 -6.21 -8.52
CA ASN A 79 -29.30 -5.25 -8.86
C ASN A 79 -29.26 -4.86 -10.34
N LEU A 80 -28.06 -4.67 -10.90
CA LEU A 80 -27.87 -4.41 -12.33
C LEU A 80 -28.38 -5.58 -13.18
N GLY A 81 -28.06 -6.81 -12.79
CA GLY A 81 -28.53 -8.02 -13.46
C GLY A 81 -30.04 -8.15 -13.45
N VAL A 82 -30.69 -7.91 -12.31
CA VAL A 82 -32.17 -7.96 -12.20
C VAL A 82 -32.84 -6.90 -13.08
N ARG A 83 -32.28 -5.68 -13.16
CA ARG A 83 -32.89 -4.58 -13.92
C ARG A 83 -32.68 -4.68 -15.44
N THR A 84 -31.58 -5.27 -15.87
CA THR A 84 -31.13 -5.15 -17.27
C THR A 84 -30.85 -6.49 -17.96
N GLY A 85 -30.79 -7.58 -17.21
CA GLY A 85 -30.29 -8.87 -17.69
C GLY A 85 -28.76 -8.92 -17.86
N ALA A 86 -28.03 -7.87 -17.46
CA ALA A 86 -26.58 -7.86 -17.57
C ALA A 86 -25.92 -8.91 -16.67
N LEU A 87 -25.03 -9.70 -17.25
CA LEU A 87 -24.15 -10.60 -16.50
C LEU A 87 -22.90 -9.84 -16.05
N GLY A 88 -22.54 -10.00 -14.78
CA GLY A 88 -21.42 -9.32 -14.16
C GLY A 88 -20.66 -10.24 -13.23
N ILE A 89 -19.33 -10.14 -13.28
CA ILE A 89 -18.40 -10.83 -12.40
C ILE A 89 -17.41 -9.79 -11.87
N CYS A 90 -17.17 -9.80 -10.57
CA CYS A 90 -16.19 -8.95 -9.90
C CYS A 90 -15.30 -9.79 -9.00
N LEU A 91 -13.99 -9.69 -9.21
CA LEU A 91 -12.97 -10.28 -8.37
C LEU A 91 -12.23 -9.17 -7.65
N LEU A 92 -12.18 -9.27 -6.32
CA LEU A 92 -11.49 -8.34 -5.45
C LEU A 92 -10.46 -9.12 -4.64
N THR A 93 -9.19 -8.72 -4.70
CA THR A 93 -8.11 -9.37 -3.96
C THR A 93 -7.32 -8.34 -3.18
N ARG A 94 -6.61 -8.78 -2.15
CA ARG A 94 -5.64 -7.93 -1.46
C ARG A 94 -4.40 -7.72 -2.32
N SER A 95 -3.82 -6.53 -2.24
CA SER A 95 -2.56 -6.19 -2.92
C SER A 95 -1.33 -6.33 -2.02
N HIS A 96 -1.52 -6.43 -0.70
CA HIS A 96 -0.45 -6.52 0.28
C HIS A 96 -0.56 -7.81 1.10
N LEU A 97 0.57 -8.44 1.46
CA LEU A 97 0.59 -9.68 2.24
C LEU A 97 0.06 -9.50 3.66
N ASP A 98 0.35 -8.34 4.26
CA ASP A 98 -0.08 -8.00 5.63
C ASP A 98 -1.58 -7.69 5.76
N ASP A 99 -2.31 -7.59 4.65
CA ASP A 99 -3.75 -7.41 4.67
C ASP A 99 -4.42 -8.72 5.10
N SER A 100 -5.22 -8.68 6.16
CA SER A 100 -5.84 -9.87 6.77
C SER A 100 -7.17 -10.28 6.12
N PHE A 101 -7.58 -9.64 5.02
CA PHE A 101 -8.84 -9.94 4.34
C PHE A 101 -8.64 -10.89 3.15
N GLN A 102 -9.62 -11.78 2.95
CA GLN A 102 -9.61 -12.75 1.86
C GLN A 102 -10.17 -12.15 0.57
N ALA A 103 -9.76 -12.72 -0.57
CA ALA A 103 -10.36 -12.42 -1.86
C ALA A 103 -11.88 -12.59 -1.83
N GLN A 104 -12.59 -11.73 -2.55
CA GLN A 104 -14.03 -11.81 -2.75
C GLN A 104 -14.34 -11.98 -4.23
N VAL A 105 -15.28 -12.87 -4.52
CA VAL A 105 -15.84 -13.09 -5.84
C VAL A 105 -17.32 -12.80 -5.75
N HIS A 106 -17.79 -11.88 -6.59
CA HIS A 106 -19.21 -11.55 -6.74
C HIS A 106 -19.60 -11.83 -8.18
N ALA A 107 -20.59 -12.70 -8.38
CA ALA A 107 -21.17 -12.99 -9.68
C ALA A 107 -22.69 -12.95 -9.56
N ASN A 108 -23.37 -12.59 -10.64
CA ASN A 108 -24.83 -12.61 -10.70
C ASN A 108 -25.32 -13.67 -11.71
N LEU A 109 -26.56 -14.12 -11.53
CA LEU A 109 -27.29 -14.93 -12.51
C LEU A 109 -26.53 -16.20 -12.99
N GLY A 110 -25.72 -16.81 -12.12
CA GLY A 110 -24.95 -18.00 -12.45
C GLY A 110 -23.68 -17.74 -13.29
N ALA A 111 -23.29 -16.48 -13.49
CA ALA A 111 -22.11 -16.12 -14.27
C ALA A 111 -20.80 -16.71 -13.70
N GLU A 112 -20.78 -17.13 -12.44
CA GLU A 112 -19.65 -17.88 -11.86
C GLU A 112 -19.35 -19.19 -12.62
N GLY A 113 -20.36 -19.82 -13.23
CA GLY A 113 -20.21 -21.04 -14.02
C GLY A 113 -19.41 -20.83 -15.30
N PHE A 114 -19.34 -19.61 -15.83
CA PHE A 114 -18.63 -19.28 -17.07
C PHE A 114 -17.18 -19.79 -17.09
N PHE A 115 -16.46 -19.64 -15.97
CA PHE A 115 -15.05 -20.06 -15.89
C PHE A 115 -14.90 -21.58 -15.86
N TRP A 116 -15.81 -22.27 -15.19
CA TRP A 116 -15.82 -23.72 -15.18
C TRP A 116 -16.22 -24.29 -16.55
N ASP A 117 -17.25 -23.73 -17.17
CA ASP A 117 -17.80 -24.25 -18.43
C ASP A 117 -16.88 -23.93 -19.63
N THR A 118 -16.22 -22.77 -19.63
CA THR A 118 -15.40 -22.31 -20.76
C THR A 118 -13.93 -22.67 -20.60
N TYR A 119 -13.38 -22.48 -19.40
CA TYR A 119 -11.94 -22.63 -19.15
C TYR A 119 -11.61 -23.86 -18.30
N HIS A 120 -12.62 -24.54 -17.74
CA HIS A 120 -12.44 -25.65 -16.81
C HIS A 120 -11.57 -25.28 -15.61
N ILE A 121 -11.73 -24.03 -15.13
CA ILE A 121 -11.03 -23.50 -13.97
C ILE A 121 -12.07 -22.99 -12.98
N GLU A 122 -11.89 -23.31 -11.70
CA GLU A 122 -12.72 -22.75 -10.64
C GLU A 122 -12.41 -21.26 -10.45
N ILE A 123 -13.43 -20.41 -10.36
CA ILE A 123 -13.23 -18.95 -10.22
C ILE A 123 -12.44 -18.58 -8.96
N LEU A 124 -12.49 -19.41 -7.91
CA LEU A 124 -11.67 -19.24 -6.72
C LEU A 124 -10.19 -19.51 -6.99
N ASP A 125 -9.84 -20.46 -7.87
CA ASP A 125 -8.46 -20.68 -8.29
C ASP A 125 -7.94 -19.48 -9.09
N LEU A 126 -8.77 -18.91 -9.95
CA LEU A 126 -8.44 -17.66 -10.64
C LEU A 126 -8.20 -16.51 -9.65
N ALA A 127 -9.03 -16.38 -8.62
CA ALA A 127 -8.86 -15.37 -7.57
C ALA A 127 -7.51 -15.56 -6.82
N ARG A 128 -7.13 -16.80 -6.52
CA ARG A 128 -5.83 -17.12 -5.89
C ARG A 128 -4.66 -16.77 -6.81
N GLN A 129 -4.75 -17.11 -8.10
CA GLN A 129 -3.73 -16.73 -9.08
C GLN A 129 -3.58 -15.22 -9.18
N PHE A 130 -4.71 -14.49 -9.16
CA PHE A 130 -4.70 -13.04 -9.20
C PHE A 130 -4.06 -12.42 -7.95
N GLU A 131 -4.33 -12.98 -6.76
CA GLU A 131 -3.69 -12.57 -5.50
C GLU A 131 -2.17 -12.84 -5.50
N LEU A 132 -1.74 -13.99 -6.04
CA LEU A 132 -0.32 -14.31 -6.20
C LEU A 132 0.38 -13.31 -7.14
N TRP A 133 -0.27 -12.96 -8.25
CA TRP A 133 0.25 -11.96 -9.18
C TRP A 133 0.35 -10.57 -8.54
N ALA A 134 -0.68 -10.15 -7.77
CA ALA A 134 -0.65 -8.89 -7.04
C ALA A 134 0.50 -8.84 -6.02
N SER A 135 0.72 -9.95 -5.30
CA SER A 135 1.83 -10.09 -4.34
C SER A 135 3.21 -10.04 -5.03
N MET A 136 3.33 -10.59 -6.25
CA MET A 136 4.56 -10.52 -7.04
C MET A 136 4.93 -9.08 -7.43
N MET A 137 3.94 -8.25 -7.78
CA MET A 137 4.16 -6.81 -8.04
C MET A 137 4.72 -6.10 -6.81
N HIS A 138 4.31 -6.50 -5.61
CA HIS A 138 4.79 -5.93 -4.37
C HIS A 138 6.26 -6.29 -4.07
N TYR A 139 6.68 -7.52 -4.39
CA TYR A 139 8.09 -7.95 -4.28
C TYR A 139 9.03 -7.16 -5.20
N LEU A 140 8.59 -6.80 -6.41
CA LEU A 140 9.36 -5.92 -7.31
C LEU A 140 9.60 -4.53 -6.71
N GLN A 141 8.78 -4.13 -5.73
CA GLN A 141 8.87 -2.86 -5.03
C GLN A 141 9.43 -3.01 -3.60
N TYR A 142 10.14 -4.11 -3.32
CA TYR A 142 10.75 -4.40 -2.01
C TYR A 142 11.45 -3.20 -1.38
N ASP A 143 12.28 -2.53 -2.18
CA ASP A 143 13.04 -1.35 -1.77
C ASP A 143 12.16 -0.20 -1.25
N LYS A 144 11.02 0.05 -1.90
CA LYS A 144 10.09 1.12 -1.47
C LYS A 144 9.21 0.67 -0.31
N ASN A 145 8.64 -0.52 -0.42
CA ASN A 145 7.57 -0.94 0.46
C ASN A 145 8.07 -1.60 1.74
N VAL A 146 9.32 -2.08 1.76
CA VAL A 146 9.93 -2.71 2.93
C VAL A 146 11.07 -1.85 3.46
N VAL A 147 12.07 -1.56 2.63
CA VAL A 147 13.28 -0.85 3.08
C VAL A 147 12.97 0.59 3.47
N GLN A 148 12.33 1.39 2.60
CA GLN A 148 12.02 2.79 2.91
C GLN A 148 10.91 2.94 3.94
N ARG A 149 9.86 2.13 3.83
CA ARG A 149 8.67 2.28 4.69
C ARG A 149 8.92 1.84 6.13
N TYR A 150 9.62 0.72 6.32
CA TYR A 150 9.83 0.14 7.64
C TYR A 150 11.25 0.32 8.15
N CYS A 151 12.17 0.84 7.34
CA CYS A 151 13.60 0.92 7.67
C CYS A 151 14.16 -0.46 8.04
N VAL A 152 13.75 -1.51 7.33
CA VAL A 152 14.23 -2.88 7.56
C VAL A 152 14.75 -3.46 6.26
N GLU A 153 15.94 -4.03 6.30
CA GLU A 153 16.60 -4.67 5.16
C GLU A 153 17.00 -6.11 5.51
N ILE A 154 16.91 -7.01 4.53
CA ILE A 154 17.41 -8.36 4.67
C ILE A 154 18.91 -8.39 4.35
N ARG A 155 19.73 -8.75 5.34
CA ARG A 155 21.18 -8.87 5.19
C ARG A 155 21.61 -10.33 5.20
N GLY A 156 22.64 -10.65 4.43
CA GLY A 156 23.17 -12.01 4.30
C GLY A 156 22.34 -12.91 3.38
N TRP A 157 21.64 -12.32 2.40
CA TRP A 157 20.98 -13.10 1.37
C TRP A 157 22.01 -13.97 0.59
N PRO A 158 21.76 -15.27 0.36
CA PRO A 158 22.70 -16.14 -0.33
C PRO A 158 23.02 -15.62 -1.74
N ARG A 159 24.31 -15.50 -2.08
CA ARG A 159 24.77 -14.92 -3.36
C ARG A 159 24.31 -15.71 -4.59
N ASP A 160 24.11 -17.01 -4.42
CA ASP A 160 23.73 -17.93 -5.50
C ASP A 160 22.22 -17.91 -5.80
N ILE A 161 21.45 -17.15 -5.03
CA ILE A 161 20.00 -17.07 -5.14
C ILE A 161 19.61 -15.65 -5.58
N PRO A 162 18.98 -15.46 -6.75
CA PRO A 162 18.51 -14.14 -7.15
C PRO A 162 17.47 -13.64 -6.15
N PHE A 163 17.58 -12.36 -5.77
CA PHE A 163 16.60 -11.71 -4.91
C PHE A 163 15.32 -11.42 -5.71
N THR A 164 14.42 -12.40 -5.73
CA THR A 164 13.19 -12.37 -6.52
C THR A 164 12.03 -12.96 -5.73
N THR A 165 10.82 -12.82 -6.26
CA THR A 165 9.60 -13.38 -5.67
C THR A 165 9.77 -14.90 -5.50
N PRO A 166 9.38 -15.49 -4.35
CA PRO A 166 9.54 -16.92 -4.11
C PRO A 166 8.90 -17.82 -5.18
N SER A 167 7.82 -17.38 -5.83
CA SER A 167 7.17 -18.10 -6.94
C SER A 167 8.04 -18.27 -8.19
N ALA A 168 9.05 -17.39 -8.39
CA ALA A 168 10.01 -17.51 -9.48
C ALA A 168 11.11 -18.53 -9.17
N ILE A 169 11.28 -18.94 -7.91
CA ILE A 169 12.25 -19.94 -7.49
C ILE A 169 11.67 -21.34 -7.72
N LYS A 170 12.00 -21.94 -8.87
CA LYS A 170 11.46 -23.27 -9.26
C LYS A 170 12.22 -24.46 -8.66
N SER A 171 13.39 -24.22 -8.08
CA SER A 171 14.23 -25.29 -7.51
C SER A 171 13.95 -25.46 -6.02
N ILE A 172 13.49 -26.65 -5.64
CA ILE A 172 13.27 -27.01 -4.24
C ILE A 172 14.57 -26.99 -3.42
N VAL A 173 15.71 -27.29 -4.05
CA VAL A 173 17.02 -27.24 -3.38
C VAL A 173 17.35 -25.79 -3.02
N VAL A 174 17.15 -24.86 -3.95
CA VAL A 174 17.36 -23.43 -3.73
C VAL A 174 16.44 -22.88 -2.64
N LEU A 175 15.16 -23.29 -2.63
CA LEU A 175 14.22 -22.93 -1.57
C LEU A 175 14.65 -23.46 -0.19
N ARG A 176 15.17 -24.69 -0.13
CA ARG A 176 15.69 -25.27 1.12
C ARG A 176 16.92 -24.51 1.60
N THR A 177 17.87 -24.21 0.71
CA THR A 177 19.05 -23.39 1.06
C THR A 177 18.67 -22.02 1.60
N LEU A 178 17.69 -21.36 0.97
CA LEU A 178 17.19 -20.06 1.47
C LEU A 178 16.54 -20.20 2.85
N ARG A 179 15.70 -21.23 3.02
CA ARG A 179 15.03 -21.50 4.30
C ARG A 179 16.06 -21.77 5.40
N ASP A 180 17.04 -22.62 5.13
CA ASP A 180 18.07 -23.00 6.10
C ASP A 180 18.94 -21.78 6.44
N ALA A 181 19.27 -20.94 5.46
CA ALA A 181 19.99 -19.68 5.70
C ALA A 181 19.22 -18.72 6.64
N ILE A 182 17.89 -18.68 6.56
CA ILE A 182 17.03 -17.89 7.44
C ILE A 182 16.97 -18.52 8.85
N ILE A 183 16.82 -19.84 8.94
CA ILE A 183 16.77 -20.57 10.22
C ILE A 183 18.09 -20.44 10.99
N ASP A 184 19.21 -20.56 10.29
CA ASP A 184 20.56 -20.47 10.86
C ASP A 184 20.98 -19.02 11.15
N GLY A 185 20.14 -18.04 10.79
CA GLY A 185 20.36 -16.62 11.05
C GLY A 185 21.43 -15.95 10.17
N SER A 186 21.97 -16.69 9.19
CA SER A 186 22.90 -16.15 8.18
C SER A 186 22.20 -15.13 7.26
N CYS A 187 20.91 -15.34 7.01
CA CYS A 187 20.01 -14.41 6.33
C CYS A 187 19.01 -13.86 7.35
N ARG A 188 19.07 -12.56 7.65
CA ARG A 188 18.22 -11.96 8.70
C ARG A 188 17.79 -10.56 8.37
N TRP A 189 16.64 -10.18 8.92
CA TRP A 189 16.14 -8.82 8.88
C TRP A 189 16.87 -7.96 9.90
N VAL A 190 17.37 -6.81 9.45
CA VAL A 190 18.10 -5.83 10.28
C VAL A 190 17.42 -4.48 10.12
N SER A 191 17.15 -3.81 11.24
CA SER A 191 16.67 -2.43 11.22
C SER A 191 17.81 -1.49 10.79
N LEU A 192 17.54 -0.69 9.77
CA LEU A 192 18.43 0.37 9.32
C LEU A 192 18.46 1.50 10.33
N THR A 193 19.66 2.04 10.54
CA THR A 193 19.83 3.29 11.27
C THR A 193 19.32 4.48 10.44
N ALA A 194 19.02 5.60 11.09
CA ALA A 194 18.51 6.79 10.43
C ALA A 194 19.45 7.34 9.33
N ASP A 195 20.76 7.10 9.48
CA ASP A 195 21.76 7.54 8.52
C ASP A 195 21.85 6.60 7.31
N GLU A 196 21.76 5.28 7.52
CA GLU A 196 21.69 4.29 6.45
C GLU A 196 20.41 4.47 5.60
N ALA A 197 19.26 4.74 6.24
CA ALA A 197 18.00 5.00 5.54
C ALA A 197 18.08 6.26 4.65
N LYS A 198 18.67 7.35 5.15
CA LYS A 198 18.89 8.57 4.37
C LYS A 198 19.85 8.34 3.19
N GLN A 199 20.83 7.48 3.35
CA GLN A 199 21.77 7.15 2.28
C GLN A 199 21.08 6.33 1.17
N ARG A 200 20.24 5.36 1.54
CA ARG A 200 19.40 4.60 0.60
C ARG A 200 18.43 5.47 -0.18
N ASP A 201 17.79 6.45 0.48
CA ASP A 201 16.90 7.40 -0.19
C ASP A 201 17.63 8.25 -1.24
N LYS A 202 18.86 8.66 -0.95
CA LYS A 202 19.71 9.39 -1.90
C LYS A 202 20.12 8.52 -3.08
N GLU A 203 20.51 7.26 -2.84
CA GLU A 203 20.88 6.29 -3.89
C GLU A 203 19.70 6.02 -4.85
N GLN A 204 18.48 5.87 -4.33
CA GLN A 204 17.30 5.65 -5.18
C GLN A 204 16.82 6.90 -5.91
N GLN A 205 16.93 8.09 -5.30
CA GLN A 205 16.66 9.35 -6.01
C GLN A 205 17.67 9.62 -7.12
N ALA A 206 18.90 9.14 -6.98
CA ALA A 206 19.91 9.19 -8.03
C ALA A 206 19.61 8.16 -9.15
N ALA A 207 19.21 6.93 -8.81
CA ALA A 207 18.85 5.89 -9.78
C ALA A 207 17.54 6.20 -10.54
N GLY A 208 16.57 6.87 -9.90
CA GLY A 208 15.34 7.35 -10.56
C GLY A 208 15.54 8.49 -11.56
N LYS A 209 16.77 9.01 -11.69
CA LYS A 209 17.18 10.04 -12.67
C LYS A 209 18.02 9.48 -13.82
N GLU A 210 17.80 8.24 -14.25
CA GLU A 210 18.34 7.85 -15.56
C GLU A 210 17.62 8.65 -16.67
N PRO A 211 18.36 9.34 -17.55
CA PRO A 211 17.76 10.08 -18.66
C PRO A 211 17.05 9.07 -19.58
N LYS A 212 15.75 9.29 -19.81
CA LYS A 212 14.99 8.60 -20.85
C LYS A 212 15.78 8.70 -22.16
N LYS A 213 16.44 7.62 -22.58
CA LYS A 213 17.05 7.56 -23.90
C LYS A 213 15.93 7.78 -24.92
N CYS A 214 16.01 8.92 -25.61
CA CYS A 214 15.20 9.19 -26.79
C CYS A 214 15.46 8.06 -27.78
N LYS A 215 14.43 7.26 -28.09
CA LYS A 215 14.50 6.31 -29.21
C LYS A 215 14.45 7.13 -30.50
N THR A 216 15.49 6.98 -31.31
CA THR A 216 15.60 7.48 -32.68
C THR A 216 14.62 6.73 -33.58
#